data_AF-A0A4Z0BNI1-F1
#
_entry.id   AF-A0A4Z0BNI1-F1
#
_cell.length_a   1.000
_cell.length_b   1.000
_cell.length_c   1.000
_cell.angle_alpha   90.00
_cell.angle_beta   90.00
_cell.angle_gamma   90.00
#
_symmetry.space_group_name_H-M   'P 1'
#
loop_
_entity.id
_entity.type
_entity.pdbx_description
1 polymer ?
#
loop_
_entity_poly.entity_id
_entity_poly.type
_entity_poly.pdbx_seq_one_letter_code
_entity_poly.pdbx_strand_id
1 'polypeptide(L)'
;MRTNIDIDDDLMAKALQAGPFKTKKEAVEAGLALLARQATYREILKWKGRLHWEGDEGIDWTADTPATPLRVQETAKPLARSSRGRR
;
A
#
# COMPACT_ATOMS: atom_id res chain seq x y z
N MET A 1 15.02 -9.47 18.48
CA MET A 1 15.86 -9.66 19.69
C MET A 1 15.35 -10.88 20.44
N ARG A 2 16.21 -11.69 21.07
CA ARG A 2 15.78 -12.79 21.93
C ARG A 2 15.61 -12.26 23.36
N THR A 3 14.43 -12.44 23.92
CA THR A 3 14.07 -11.97 25.26
C THR A 3 13.31 -13.08 25.97
N ASN A 4 13.59 -13.28 27.25
CA ASN A 4 12.80 -14.16 28.11
C ASN A 4 11.75 -13.31 28.83
N ILE A 5 10.48 -13.68 28.70
CA ILE A 5 9.34 -12.99 29.31
C ILE A 5 8.35 -14.03 29.81
N ASP A 6 7.76 -13.80 30.98
CA ASP A 6 6.67 -14.63 31.49
C ASP A 6 5.35 -14.18 30.87
N ILE A 7 4.60 -15.12 30.31
CA ILE A 7 3.31 -14.89 29.63
C ILE A 7 2.31 -15.89 30.19
N ASP A 8 1.08 -15.45 30.40
CA ASP A 8 -0.05 -16.31 30.77
C ASP A 8 -0.29 -17.40 29.70
N ASP A 9 -0.37 -18.66 30.14
CA ASP A 9 -0.53 -19.81 29.25
C ASP A 9 -1.91 -19.87 28.58
N ASP A 10 -2.96 -19.43 29.26
CA ASP A 10 -4.31 -19.36 28.70
C ASP A 10 -4.39 -18.30 27.61
N LEU A 11 -3.72 -17.16 27.82
CA LEU A 11 -3.60 -16.12 26.81
C LEU A 11 -2.88 -16.64 25.57
N MET A 12 -1.75 -17.34 25.75
CA MET A 12 -0.99 -17.92 24.65
C MET A 12 -1.80 -18.97 23.89
N ALA A 13 -2.53 -19.84 24.61
CA ALA A 13 -3.39 -20.85 24.00
C ALA A 13 -4.50 -20.21 23.15
N LYS A 14 -5.16 -19.16 23.65
CA LYS A 14 -6.15 -18.39 22.89
C LYS A 14 -5.54 -17.75 21.65
N ALA A 15 -4.35 -17.17 21.74
CA ALA A 15 -3.67 -16.56 20.60
C ALA A 15 -3.33 -17.58 19.51
N LEU A 16 -2.84 -18.76 19.89
CA LEU A 16 -2.53 -19.86 18.97
C LEU A 16 -3.80 -20.47 18.34
N GLN A 17 -4.91 -20.53 19.08
CA GLN A 17 -6.19 -21.01 18.52
C GLN A 17 -6.85 -20.00 17.59
N ALA A 18 -6.70 -18.70 17.86
CA ALA A 18 -7.36 -17.65 17.10
C ALA A 18 -6.72 -17.37 15.73
N GLY A 19 -5.45 -17.75 15.53
CA GLY A 19 -4.70 -17.43 14.33
C GLY A 19 -3.94 -18.63 13.73
N PRO A 20 -3.41 -18.50 12.51
CA PRO A 20 -2.64 -19.56 11.85
C PRO A 20 -1.18 -19.60 12.33
N PHE A 21 -0.93 -19.52 13.64
CA PHE A 21 0.43 -19.48 14.20
C PHE A 21 0.92 -20.88 14.55
N LYS A 22 2.15 -21.20 14.14
CA LYS A 22 2.76 -22.51 14.43
C LYS A 22 3.58 -22.49 15.71
N THR A 23 4.09 -21.33 16.09
CA THR A 23 4.97 -21.18 17.26
C THR A 23 4.52 -20.04 18.17
N LYS A 24 4.86 -20.14 19.48
CA LYS A 24 4.62 -19.07 20.45
C LYS A 24 5.27 -17.75 20.02
N LYS A 25 6.45 -17.81 19.38
CA LYS A 25 7.16 -16.61 18.88
C LYS A 25 6.35 -15.89 17.81
N GLU A 26 5.82 -16.61 16.83
CA GLU A 26 5.02 -16.02 15.73
C GLU A 26 3.78 -15.31 16.26
N ALA A 27 3.07 -15.92 17.22
CA ALA A 27 1.91 -15.32 17.85
C ALA A 27 2.26 -14.01 18.57
N VAL A 28 3.39 -13.99 19.31
CA VAL A 28 3.88 -12.78 20.00
C VAL A 28 4.27 -11.70 19.00
N GLU A 29 4.99 -12.04 17.94
CA GLU A 29 5.42 -11.09 16.92
C GLU A 29 4.23 -10.47 16.17
N ALA A 30 3.22 -11.28 15.83
CA ALA A 30 1.98 -10.81 15.24
C ALA A 30 1.19 -9.89 16.19
N GLY A 31 1.13 -10.23 17.48
CA GLY A 31 0.50 -9.37 18.50
C GLY A 31 1.19 -8.01 18.64
N LEU A 32 2.53 -7.99 18.66
CA LEU A 32 3.31 -6.74 18.71
C LEU A 32 3.12 -5.90 17.45
N ALA A 33 3.10 -6.52 16.27
CA ALA A 33 2.83 -5.84 15.01
C ALA A 33 1.42 -5.21 14.99
N LEU A 34 0.42 -5.90 15.56
CA LEU A 34 -0.93 -5.36 15.69
C LEU A 34 -0.97 -4.12 16.58
N LEU A 35 -0.28 -4.14 17.73
CA LEU A 35 -0.20 -2.99 18.63
C LEU A 35 0.48 -1.77 17.96
N ALA A 36 1.56 -2.01 17.22
CA ALA A 36 2.22 -0.95 16.44
C ALA A 36 1.26 -0.34 15.40
N ARG A 37 0.52 -1.19 14.68
CA ARG A 37 -0.48 -0.74 13.70
C ARG A 37 -1.62 0.07 14.35
N GLN A 38 -2.10 -0.37 15.52
CA GLN A 38 -3.12 0.37 16.27
C GLN A 38 -2.61 1.75 16.71
N ALA A 39 -1.35 1.86 17.14
CA ALA A 39 -0.77 3.16 17.46
C ALA A 39 -0.79 4.10 16.23
N THR A 40 -0.38 3.61 15.05
CA THR A 40 -0.46 4.37 13.80
C THR A 40 -1.89 4.83 13.49
N TYR A 41 -2.88 3.97 13.68
CA TYR A 41 -4.28 4.33 13.48
C TYR A 41 -4.79 5.40 14.45
N ARG A 42 -4.32 5.36 15.70
CA ARG A 42 -4.62 6.42 16.67
C ARG A 42 -4.04 7.76 16.24
N GLU A 43 -2.83 7.77 15.67
CA GLU A 43 -2.25 9.00 15.12
C GLU A 43 -3.04 9.54 13.93
N ILE A 44 -3.47 8.68 13.01
CA ILE A 44 -4.33 9.09 11.88
C ILE A 44 -5.65 9.67 12.40
N LEU A 45 -6.27 9.06 13.41
CA LEU A 45 -7.51 9.53 14.00
C LEU A 45 -7.40 10.94 14.61
N LYS A 46 -6.21 11.38 15.06
CA LYS A 46 -6.01 12.75 15.56
C LYS A 46 -6.23 13.82 14.49
N TRP A 47 -6.06 13.46 13.22
CA TRP A 47 -6.24 14.34 12.08
C TRP A 47 -7.68 14.37 11.57
N LYS A 48 -8.57 13.54 12.12
CA LYS A 48 -10.01 13.54 11.80
C LYS A 48 -10.60 14.94 12.05
N GLY A 49 -11.17 15.52 11.01
CA GLY A 49 -11.79 16.86 11.06
C GLY A 49 -10.80 18.04 11.04
N ARG A 50 -9.48 17.78 11.02
CA ARG A 50 -8.46 18.82 10.85
C ARG A 50 -7.97 18.96 9.40
N LEU A 51 -8.07 17.89 8.63
CA LEU A 51 -7.67 17.88 7.22
C LEU A 51 -8.72 18.61 6.39
N HIS A 52 -8.29 19.66 5.70
CA HIS A 52 -9.09 20.30 4.67
C HIS A 52 -8.99 19.46 3.41
N TRP A 53 -10.11 18.85 3.01
CA TRP A 53 -10.20 18.13 1.74
C TRP A 53 -10.76 19.09 0.70
N GLU A 54 -9.94 19.45 -0.28
CA GLU A 54 -10.41 20.16 -1.48
C GLU A 54 -10.71 19.11 -2.55
N GLY A 55 -12.00 18.93 -2.85
CA GLY A 55 -12.45 18.18 -4.01
C GLY A 55 -12.82 19.15 -5.13
N ASP A 56 -12.55 18.77 -6.38
CA ASP A 56 -13.11 19.48 -7.53
C ASP A 56 -14.56 19.02 -7.72
N GLU A 57 -15.51 19.89 -7.40
CA GLU A 57 -16.95 19.65 -7.51
C GLU A 57 -17.40 19.46 -8.97
N GLY A 58 -16.55 19.77 -9.95
CA GLY A 58 -16.83 19.58 -11.38
C GLY A 58 -16.58 18.16 -11.91
N ILE A 59 -16.02 17.25 -11.11
CA ILE A 59 -15.67 15.90 -11.56
C ILE A 59 -16.83 14.93 -11.32
N ASP A 60 -17.62 14.67 -12.37
CA ASP A 60 -18.57 13.56 -12.39
C ASP A 60 -17.84 12.24 -12.67
N TRP A 61 -17.58 11.47 -11.61
CA TRP A 61 -16.90 10.18 -11.69
C TRP A 61 -17.79 9.03 -12.19
N THR A 62 -19.09 9.29 -12.42
CA THR A 62 -20.05 8.31 -12.94
C THR A 62 -20.30 8.46 -14.43
N ALA A 63 -19.80 9.53 -15.03
CA ALA A 63 -19.83 9.69 -16.47
C ALA A 63 -18.83 8.72 -17.12
N ASP A 64 -19.35 7.82 -17.97
CA ASP A 64 -18.53 7.16 -18.99
C ASP A 64 -17.91 8.25 -19.84
N THR A 65 -16.67 8.62 -19.52
CA THR A 65 -15.94 9.59 -20.31
C THR A 65 -15.81 8.98 -21.70
N PRO A 66 -16.37 9.57 -22.77
CA PRO A 66 -16.12 9.06 -24.11
C PRO A 66 -14.61 9.13 -24.29
N ALA A 67 -14.00 7.96 -24.49
CA ALA A 67 -12.56 7.80 -24.57
C ALA A 67 -12.01 8.84 -25.56
N THR A 68 -11.40 9.90 -25.03
CA THR A 68 -10.53 10.72 -25.84
C THR A 68 -9.41 9.79 -26.25
N PRO A 69 -9.18 9.50 -27.54
CA PRO A 69 -8.11 8.61 -27.92
C PRO A 69 -6.82 9.27 -27.45
N LEU A 70 -6.20 8.71 -26.40
CA LEU A 70 -4.89 9.10 -25.93
C LEU A 70 -3.93 8.87 -27.10
N ARG A 71 -3.62 9.94 -27.82
CA ARG A 71 -2.71 9.88 -28.96
C ARG A 71 -1.30 9.73 -28.39
N VAL A 72 -0.84 8.49 -28.33
CA VAL A 72 0.57 8.17 -28.08
C VAL A 72 1.38 8.82 -29.20
N GLN A 73 2.06 9.92 -28.90
CA GLN A 73 3.08 10.47 -29.79
C GLN A 73 4.33 9.61 -29.63
N GLU A 74 4.42 8.55 -30.42
CA GLU A 74 5.67 7.82 -30.56
C GLU A 74 6.68 8.78 -31.19
N THR A 75 7.75 9.11 -30.46
CA THR A 75 8.84 9.97 -30.95
C THR A 75 9.35 9.39 -32.26
N ALA A 76 9.24 10.17 -33.35
CA ALA A 76 9.58 9.71 -34.69
C ALA A 76 11.01 9.14 -34.72
N LYS A 77 11.12 7.86 -35.09
CA LYS A 77 12.41 7.18 -35.31
C LYS A 77 13.20 7.99 -36.34
N PRO A 78 14.44 8.45 -36.05
CA PRO A 78 15.19 9.23 -37.00
C PRO A 78 15.46 8.39 -38.25
N LEU A 79 15.07 8.89 -39.43
CA LEU A 79 15.34 8.22 -40.69
C LEU A 79 16.86 7.99 -40.80
N ALA A 80 17.24 6.71 -40.88
CA ALA A 80 18.60 6.32 -41.20
C ALA A 80 18.98 6.96 -42.55
N ARG A 81 19.98 7.85 -42.54
CA ARG A 81 20.56 8.41 -43.76
C ARG A 81 21.09 7.24 -44.59
N SER A 82 20.42 6.91 -45.70
CA SER A 82 20.97 5.97 -46.66
C SER A 82 22.25 6.58 -47.22
N SER A 83 23.39 5.96 -46.94
CA SER A 83 24.64 6.21 -47.63
C SER A 83 24.47 5.80 -49.10
N ARG A 84 24.07 6.74 -49.96
CA ARG A 84 24.25 6.55 -51.40
C ARG A 84 25.73 6.67 -51.68
N GLY A 85 26.30 5.55 -52.14
CA GLY A 85 27.71 5.45 -52.49
C GLY A 85 28.13 6.52 -53.48
N ARG A 86 29.37 6.98 -53.31
CA ARG A 86 30.14 7.61 -54.38
C ARG A 86 31.19 6.63 -54.84
N ARG A 87 31.15 6.37 -56.14
CA ARG A 87 32.30 5.98 -56.94
C ARG A 87 33.40 7.02 -56.80
#